data_AF-A0A973UI43-F1
#
_entry.id   AF-A0A973UI43-F1
#
_cell.length_a   1.000
_cell.length_b   1.000
_cell.length_c   1.000
_cell.angle_alpha   90.00
_cell.angle_beta   90.00
_cell.angle_gamma   90.00
#
_symmetry.space_group_name_H-M   'P 1'
#
loop_
_entity.id
_entity.type
_entity.pdbx_description
1 polymer ?
#
loop_
_entity_poly.entity_id
_entity_poly.type
_entity_poly.pdbx_seq_one_letter_code
_entity_poly.pdbx_strand_id
1 'polypeptide(L)'
;CDTPSGLKERVAGEVRVELLWRDRAPLDMPEVAALQDRVVESGRRWTLRLAPEEARAVVATVTGGAAFAALDDFTLATPSLEDVYLALGGAAQQGLVKA
;
A
#
# COMPACT_ATOMS: atom_id res chain seq x y z
N CYS A 1 -3.93 9.82 -25.70
CA CYS A 1 -4.51 10.90 -24.88
C CYS A 1 -4.52 10.43 -23.44
N ASP A 2 -3.51 10.84 -22.67
CA ASP A 2 -3.36 10.50 -21.25
C ASP A 2 -3.99 11.65 -20.46
N THR A 3 -5.21 11.47 -19.96
CA THR A 3 -5.89 12.49 -19.18
C THR A 3 -5.31 12.53 -17.77
N PRO A 4 -4.98 13.71 -17.21
CA PRO A 4 -4.42 13.84 -15.87
C PRO A 4 -5.33 13.29 -14.75
N SER A 5 -6.61 13.01 -15.05
CA SER A 5 -7.53 12.30 -14.15
C SER A 5 -7.14 10.85 -13.89
N GLY A 6 -6.63 10.12 -14.90
CA GLY A 6 -6.29 8.70 -14.75
C GLY A 6 -5.05 8.44 -13.89
N LEU A 7 -4.11 9.40 -13.85
CA LEU A 7 -2.94 9.34 -12.96
C LEU A 7 -3.33 9.68 -11.50
N LYS A 8 -4.32 10.55 -11.32
CA LYS A 8 -4.88 10.98 -10.02
C LYS A 8 -5.56 9.81 -9.30
N GLU A 9 -6.35 9.02 -10.01
CA GLU A 9 -6.99 7.80 -9.48
C GLU A 9 -5.98 6.68 -9.19
N ARG A 10 -4.89 6.61 -9.98
CA ARG A 10 -3.83 5.61 -9.80
C ARG A 10 -2.89 5.90 -8.63
N VAL A 11 -2.60 7.17 -8.34
CA VAL A 11 -1.65 7.57 -7.28
C VAL A 11 -2.35 7.94 -5.97
N ALA A 12 -3.60 8.43 -6.00
CA ALA A 12 -4.33 8.80 -4.78
C ALA A 12 -4.98 7.62 -4.05
N GLY A 13 -4.96 6.41 -4.61
CA GLY A 13 -5.63 5.23 -4.05
C GLY A 13 -4.70 4.22 -3.38
N GLU A 14 -3.38 4.29 -3.55
CA GLU A 14 -2.48 3.22 -3.10
C GLU A 14 -2.07 3.42 -1.64
N VAL A 15 -2.71 2.68 -0.74
CA VAL A 15 -2.36 2.60 0.68
C VAL A 15 -1.18 1.65 0.84
N ARG A 16 -0.14 2.13 1.53
CA ARG A 16 0.96 1.27 1.95
C ARG A 16 0.55 0.55 3.23
N VAL A 17 0.56 -0.78 3.17
CA VAL A 17 0.37 -1.63 4.34
C VAL A 17 1.72 -2.23 4.70
N GLU A 18 2.11 -2.09 5.95
CA GLU A 18 3.31 -2.72 6.49
C GLU A 18 2.90 -3.70 7.56
N LEU A 19 3.26 -4.97 7.36
CA LEU A 19 3.02 -6.05 8.30
C LEU A 19 4.36 -6.44 8.90
N LEU A 20 4.44 -6.43 10.23
CA LEU A 20 5.61 -6.90 10.96
C LEU A 20 5.26 -8.25 11.57
N TRP A 21 5.96 -9.29 11.18
CA TRP A 21 5.81 -10.62 11.75
C TRP A 21 6.73 -10.80 12.96
N ARG A 22 6.29 -11.60 13.93
CA ARG A 22 7.07 -11.89 15.16
C ARG A 22 8.35 -12.66 14.84
N ASP A 23 8.21 -13.71 14.04
CA ASP A 23 9.30 -14.60 13.61
C ASP A 23 9.40 -14.62 12.09
N ARG A 24 8.45 -15.28 11.42
CA ARG A 24 8.31 -15.35 9.97
C ARG A 24 6.84 -15.30 9.55
N ALA A 25 6.59 -14.87 8.32
CA ALA A 25 5.24 -14.91 7.77
C ALA A 25 4.74 -16.37 7.69
N PRO A 26 3.52 -16.66 8.18
CA PRO A 26 2.97 -18.01 8.11
C PRO A 26 2.47 -18.31 6.69
N LEU A 27 3.38 -18.73 5.81
CA LEU A 27 3.07 -19.12 4.42
C LEU A 27 2.19 -20.38 4.32
N ASP A 28 2.04 -21.13 5.41
CA ASP A 28 1.08 -22.24 5.51
C ASP A 28 -0.39 -21.75 5.46
N MET A 29 -0.62 -20.45 5.66
CA MET A 29 -1.94 -19.83 5.53
C MET A 29 -2.15 -19.31 4.11
N PRO A 30 -3.23 -19.72 3.41
CA PRO A 30 -3.46 -19.34 2.03
C PRO A 30 -3.64 -17.82 1.87
N GLU A 31 -4.26 -17.14 2.85
CA GLU A 31 -4.36 -15.68 2.83
C GLU A 31 -3.00 -14.96 2.86
N VAL A 32 -2.02 -15.49 3.59
CA VAL A 32 -0.68 -14.91 3.69
C VAL A 32 0.17 -15.31 2.48
N ALA A 33 0.06 -16.56 2.02
CA ALA A 33 0.73 -17.05 0.83
C ALA A 33 0.31 -16.26 -0.43
N ALA A 34 -0.97 -15.90 -0.56
CA ALA A 34 -1.47 -15.08 -1.67
C ALA A 34 -0.87 -13.67 -1.69
N LEU A 35 -0.48 -13.14 -0.53
CA LEU A 35 0.17 -11.83 -0.40
C LEU A 35 1.65 -11.88 -0.73
N GLN A 36 2.29 -13.06 -0.64
CA GLN A 36 3.73 -13.23 -0.84
C GLN A 36 4.19 -12.75 -2.23
N ASP A 37 3.40 -12.97 -3.27
CA ASP A 37 3.73 -12.54 -4.63
C ASP A 37 3.67 -11.01 -4.80
N ARG A 38 2.85 -10.33 -3.99
CA ARG A 38 2.57 -8.89 -4.09
C ARG A 38 3.36 -8.05 -3.08
N VAL A 39 4.01 -8.69 -2.10
CA VAL A 39 4.70 -8.02 -1.00
C VAL A 39 6.18 -7.87 -1.30
N VAL A 40 6.74 -6.74 -0.87
CA VAL A 40 8.19 -6.59 -0.79
C VAL A 40 8.63 -7.14 0.56
N GLU A 41 9.23 -8.33 0.54
CA GLU A 41 9.77 -9.01 1.72
C GLU A 41 11.11 -8.38 2.15
N SER A 42 11.17 -7.91 3.39
CA SER A 42 12.38 -7.39 4.03
C SER A 42 12.56 -8.07 5.39
N GLY A 43 13.06 -9.32 5.34
CA GLY A 43 13.15 -10.19 6.51
C GLY A 43 11.77 -10.50 7.07
N ARG A 44 11.50 -10.05 8.30
CA ARG A 44 10.19 -10.18 8.97
C ARG A 44 9.21 -9.04 8.67
N ARG A 45 9.65 -8.00 7.96
CA ARG A 45 8.81 -6.86 7.57
C ARG A 45 8.32 -7.07 6.14
N TRP A 46 7.03 -6.94 5.97
CA TRP A 46 6.31 -7.13 4.72
C TRP A 46 5.67 -5.82 4.31
N THR A 47 6.02 -5.28 3.14
CA THR A 47 5.45 -4.02 2.65
C THR A 47 4.62 -4.24 1.39
N LEU A 48 3.34 -3.92 1.46
CA LEU A 48 2.39 -4.00 0.35
C LEU A 48 1.93 -2.61 -0.06
N ARG A 49 1.59 -2.45 -1.34
CA ARG A 49 0.87 -1.29 -1.87
C ARG A 49 -0.43 -1.80 -2.46
N LEU A 50 -1.56 -1.41 -1.87
CA LEU A 50 -2.88 -1.93 -2.19
C LEU A 50 -3.88 -0.77 -2.27
N ALA A 51 -5.01 -0.98 -2.94
CA ALA A 51 -6.14 -0.06 -2.85
C ALA A 51 -6.65 0.05 -1.40
N PRO A 52 -7.37 1.12 -1.00
CA PRO A 52 -7.75 1.35 0.39
C PRO A 52 -8.73 0.27 0.89
N GLU A 53 -9.61 -0.21 0.01
CA GLU A 53 -10.55 -1.29 0.29
C GLU A 53 -9.83 -2.63 0.45
N GLU A 54 -8.91 -2.95 -0.46
CA GLU A 54 -8.07 -4.16 -0.36
C GLU A 54 -7.20 -4.14 0.91
N ALA A 55 -6.59 -3.00 1.24
CA ALA A 55 -5.78 -2.84 2.44
C ALA A 55 -6.58 -3.14 3.71
N ARG A 56 -7.82 -2.62 3.80
CA ARG A 56 -8.72 -2.90 4.93
C ARG A 56 -9.12 -4.36 4.99
N ALA A 57 -9.42 -4.98 3.84
CA ALA A 57 -9.77 -6.39 3.78
C ALA A 57 -8.61 -7.28 4.23
N VAL A 58 -7.40 -7.03 3.73
CA VAL A 58 -6.17 -7.75 4.11
C VAL A 58 -5.90 -7.62 5.60
N VAL A 59 -5.93 -6.40 6.14
CA VAL A 59 -5.71 -6.18 7.58
C VAL A 59 -6.79 -6.89 8.39
N ALA A 60 -8.07 -6.77 8.01
CA ALA A 60 -9.16 -7.45 8.72
C ALA A 60 -9.00 -8.98 8.70
N THR A 61 -8.57 -9.56 7.59
CA THR A 61 -8.28 -11.00 7.48
C THR A 61 -7.10 -11.40 8.36
N VAL A 62 -6.00 -10.64 8.31
CA VAL A 62 -4.79 -10.94 9.11
C VAL A 62 -5.06 -10.77 10.60
N THR A 63 -5.75 -9.70 11.02
CA THR A 63 -6.04 -9.43 12.44
C THR A 63 -7.23 -10.22 12.99
N GLY A 64 -8.16 -10.63 12.13
CA GLY A 64 -9.33 -11.43 12.49
C GLY A 64 -9.09 -12.94 12.42
N GLY A 65 -7.97 -13.36 11.84
CA GLY A 65 -7.61 -14.77 11.62
C GLY A 65 -6.48 -15.27 12.51
N ALA A 66 -6.07 -16.51 12.25
CA ALA A 66 -4.96 -17.15 12.97
C ALA A 66 -3.60 -16.46 12.70
N ALA A 67 -3.48 -15.71 11.60
CA ALA A 67 -2.30 -14.92 11.27
C ALA A 67 -2.00 -13.83 12.33
N PHE A 68 -3.01 -13.37 13.08
CA PHE A 68 -2.83 -12.36 14.13
C PHE A 68 -1.87 -12.82 15.22
N ALA A 69 -1.84 -14.13 15.54
CA ALA A 69 -0.91 -14.68 16.53
C ALA A 69 0.56 -14.59 16.09
N ALA A 70 0.81 -14.60 14.78
CA ALA A 70 2.14 -14.45 14.20
C ALA A 70 2.49 -12.98 13.90
N LEU A 71 1.50 -12.08 13.94
CA LEU A 71 1.68 -10.65 13.72
C LEU A 71 2.26 -9.99 15.00
N ASP A 72 3.30 -9.19 14.81
CA ASP A 72 3.91 -8.37 15.86
C ASP A 72 3.25 -7.00 15.89
N ASP A 73 3.23 -6.32 14.74
CA ASP A 73 2.67 -4.99 14.55
C ASP A 73 2.17 -4.82 13.11
N PHE A 74 1.27 -3.87 12.88
CA PHE A 74 0.90 -3.44 11.53
C PHE A 74 0.81 -1.91 11.45
N THR A 75 1.27 -1.38 10.33
CA THR A 75 1.17 0.04 10.02
C THR A 75 0.41 0.23 8.71
N LEU A 76 -0.59 1.11 8.73
CA LEU A 76 -1.32 1.57 7.54
C LEU A 76 -0.92 3.00 7.26
N ALA A 77 -0.20 3.22 6.16
CA ALA A 77 0.14 4.54 5.67
C ALA A 77 -0.72 4.85 4.44
N THR A 78 -1.79 5.63 4.64
CA THR A 78 -2.49 6.25 3.52
C THR A 78 -1.62 7.36 2.94
N PRO A 79 -1.43 7.45 1.61
CA PRO A 79 -0.76 8.60 1.03
C PRO A 79 -1.52 9.86 1.47
N SER A 80 -0.80 10.80 2.08
CA SER A 80 -1.40 12.04 2.57
C SER A 80 -1.81 12.91 1.40
N LEU A 81 -2.77 13.81 1.63
CA LEU A 81 -3.24 14.75 0.61
C LEU A 81 -2.07 15.54 -0.02
N GLU A 82 -1.02 15.81 0.75
CA GLU A 82 0.21 16.47 0.31
C GLU A 82 1.01 15.67 -0.73
N ASP A 83 1.05 14.33 -0.61
CA ASP A 83 1.68 13.41 -1.57
C ASP A 83 0.89 13.38 -2.90
N VAL A 84 -0.44 13.41 -2.79
CA VAL A 84 -1.35 13.55 -3.94
C VAL A 84 -1.15 14.90 -4.62
N TYR A 85 -1.00 15.98 -3.84
CA TYR A 85 -0.71 17.32 -4.37
C TYR A 85 0.68 17.39 -5.02
N LEU A 86 1.69 16.69 -4.49
CA LEU A 86 3.03 16.64 -5.07
C LEU A 86 3.04 15.88 -6.40
N ALA A 87 2.35 14.73 -6.47
CA ALA A 87 2.18 13.95 -7.70
C ALA A 87 1.40 14.69 -8.79
N LEU A 88 0.48 15.59 -8.41
CA LEU A 88 -0.28 16.43 -9.33
C LEU A 88 0.43 17.73 -9.72
N GLY A 89 1.20 18.30 -8.79
CA GLY A 89 1.96 19.54 -8.98
C GLY A 89 3.20 19.36 -9.86
N GLY A 90 3.75 18.14 -9.95
CA GLY A 90 4.88 17.80 -10.84
C GLY A 90 4.55 17.92 -12.34
N ALA A 91 3.27 17.80 -12.73
CA ALA A 91 2.83 18.02 -14.11
C ALA A 91 2.59 19.50 -14.45
N ALA A 92 2.53 20.39 -13.44
CA ALA A 92 2.26 21.82 -13.62
C ALA A 92 3.53 22.66 -13.85
N GLN A 93 4.72 22.05 -13.95
CA GLN A 93 5.94 22.79 -14.32
C GLN A 93 6.18 22.88 -15.82
N GLN A 94 5.32 22.30 -16.67
CA GLN A 94 5.38 22.47 -18.13
C GLN A 94 4.31 23.46 -18.61
N GLY A 95 4.34 24.70 -18.12
CA GLY A 95 3.38 25.69 -18.61
C GLY A 95 3.29 27.02 -17.88
N LEU A 96 4.43 27.64 -17.53
CA LEU A 96 4.44 29.06 -17.20
C LEU A 96 5.82 29.69 -17.47
N VAL A 97 6.15 29.81 -18.76
CA VAL A 97 6.96 30.93 -19.25
C VAL A 97 5.99 31.89 -19.94
N LYS A 98 5.67 32.99 -19.25
CA LYS A 98 5.01 34.14 -19.87
C LYS A 98 6.07 34.92 -20.67
N ALA A 99 5.66 35.31 -21.88
CA ALA A 99 6.31 36.32 -22.72
C ALA A 99 6.37 37.69 -22.02
#